data_AF-A0A354FVX8-F1
#
_entry.id   AF-A0A354FVX8-F1
#
_cell.length_a   1.000
_cell.length_b   1.000
_cell.length_c   1.000
_cell.angle_alpha   90.00
_cell.angle_beta   90.00
_cell.angle_gamma   90.00
#
_symmetry.space_group_name_H-M   'P 1'
#
loop_
_entity.id
_entity.type
_entity.pdbx_description
1 polymer ?
#
loop_
_entity_poly.entity_id
_entity_poly.type
_entity_poly.pdbx_seq_one_letter_code
_entity_poly.pdbx_strand_id
1 'polypeptide(L)'
;MKKSHLVHLFWALVAVAAFAIGSNKSPSKNNEESANAEKQDALGSSLPNRSDRPNSNRSGKARSITKNRQGTGAEEGKFAKLSESEIRQIGIDLKATKTPLERRELFSQILANLTPENAKLMREQIIHLDSNSSEFRDFHYQWGAIAGEEAVVNGAETPERDMATTLAGWAASNPDAALTYFNGLEPDAQNGSGMKWGAVYGLIAADPNLAVRFTMDRQQAGDKEASRLMDLVTRQVIKSGNPVEAANWATALPSGEMQDTAIRRVAEEYAEDDPVAALDWANTLPQGNGKNRAMRESFSEWARENPQAAADRLGS
;
A
#
# COMPACT_ATOMS: atom_id res chain seq x y z
N MET A 1 33.66 26.63 -18.14
CA MET A 1 33.26 25.37 -17.45
C MET A 1 34.43 24.79 -16.61
N LYS A 2 34.85 25.44 -15.51
CA LYS A 2 35.98 24.94 -14.67
C LYS A 2 35.69 24.87 -13.15
N LYS A 3 34.47 25.17 -12.69
CA LYS A 3 34.13 25.22 -11.25
C LYS A 3 33.59 23.90 -10.66
N SER A 4 33.20 22.92 -11.48
CA SER A 4 32.61 21.65 -10.99
C SER A 4 33.67 20.68 -10.42
N HIS A 5 34.87 20.62 -11.01
CA HIS A 5 35.87 19.63 -10.62
C HIS A 5 36.49 19.89 -9.24
N LEU A 6 36.54 21.14 -8.78
CA LEU A 6 37.07 21.50 -7.46
C LEU A 6 36.16 21.01 -6.32
N VAL A 7 34.84 21.00 -6.53
CA VAL A 7 33.87 20.55 -5.53
C VAL A 7 33.96 19.04 -5.34
N HIS A 8 34.09 18.27 -6.43
CA HIS A 8 34.25 16.82 -6.35
C HIS A 8 35.60 16.42 -5.75
N LEU A 9 36.68 17.18 -6.01
CA LEU A 9 37.99 16.93 -5.42
C LEU A 9 38.00 17.17 -3.91
N PHE A 10 37.25 18.18 -3.45
CA PHE A 10 37.07 18.48 -2.04
C PHE A 10 36.34 17.34 -1.31
N TRP A 11 35.24 16.85 -1.88
CA TRP A 11 34.49 15.72 -1.28
C TRP A 11 35.28 14.41 -1.27
N ALA A 12 36.12 14.16 -2.28
CA ALA A 12 37.01 13.00 -2.29
C ALA A 12 38.06 13.05 -1.16
N LEU A 13 38.64 14.22 -0.89
CA LEU A 13 39.59 14.39 0.21
C LEU A 13 38.95 14.20 1.60
N VAL A 14 37.72 14.68 1.79
CA VAL A 14 36.96 14.47 3.03
C VAL A 14 36.71 12.98 3.29
N ALA A 15 36.35 12.21 2.25
CA ALA A 15 36.11 10.77 2.39
C ALA A 15 37.38 9.99 2.78
N VAL A 16 38.54 10.34 2.20
CA VAL A 16 39.83 9.70 2.53
C VAL A 16 40.24 10.00 3.97
N ALA A 17 40.07 11.24 4.43
CA ALA A 17 40.38 11.62 5.81
C ALA A 17 39.49 10.89 6.83
N ALA A 18 38.19 10.75 6.55
CA ALA A 18 37.27 10.02 7.41
C ALA A 18 37.62 8.53 7.52
N PHE A 19 38.03 7.90 6.42
CA PHE A 19 38.45 6.49 6.41
C PHE A 19 39.73 6.27 7.24
N ALA A 20 40.74 7.14 7.08
CA ALA A 20 42.00 7.04 7.83
C ALA A 20 41.81 7.22 9.36
N ILE A 21 40.86 8.06 9.77
CA ILE A 21 40.52 8.25 11.18
C ILE A 21 39.77 7.02 11.72
N GLY A 22 38.87 6.43 10.93
CA GLY A 22 38.12 5.23 11.30
C GLY A 22 38.99 3.98 11.42
N SER A 23 39.98 3.81 10.55
CA SER A 23 40.86 2.63 10.56
C SER A 23 41.86 2.61 11.73
N ASN A 24 42.09 3.75 12.40
CA ASN A 24 43.02 3.85 13.53
C ASN A 24 42.39 3.55 14.89
N LYS A 25 41.11 3.19 14.97
CA LYS A 25 40.46 2.73 16.20
C LYS A 25 40.07 1.26 16.12
N SER A 26 41.04 0.39 16.43
CA SER A 26 40.77 -0.95 16.96
C SER A 26 41.57 -1.13 18.24
N PRO A 27 40.94 -1.38 19.40
CA PRO A 27 41.67 -1.81 20.58
C PRO A 27 42.02 -3.29 20.45
N SER A 28 43.31 -3.58 20.55
CA SER A 28 43.93 -4.90 20.59
C SER A 28 43.47 -5.72 21.80
N LYS A 29 43.18 -7.01 21.57
CA LYS A 29 43.20 -8.07 22.59
C LYS A 29 44.61 -8.22 23.16
N ASN A 30 44.74 -8.27 24.49
CA ASN A 30 45.86 -8.90 25.18
C ASN A 30 45.30 -9.84 26.26
N ASN A 31 45.67 -11.11 26.17
CA ASN A 31 45.59 -12.09 27.26
C ASN A 31 46.92 -12.03 28.03
N GLU A 32 46.89 -12.13 29.36
CA GLU A 32 47.77 -13.03 30.12
C GLU A 32 47.29 -13.19 31.58
N GLU A 33 47.40 -14.43 32.04
CA GLU A 33 46.99 -15.04 33.32
C GLU A 33 47.77 -14.46 34.53
N SER A 34 47.24 -14.46 35.77
CA SER A 34 47.35 -15.62 36.68
C SER A 34 46.57 -15.46 38.00
N ALA A 35 45.82 -16.52 38.34
CA ALA A 35 45.59 -17.14 39.66
C ALA A 35 45.29 -16.28 40.91
N ASN A 36 44.10 -16.40 41.54
CA ASN A 36 43.70 -17.51 42.43
C ASN A 36 42.34 -17.25 43.13
N ALA A 37 41.52 -18.32 43.17
CA ALA A 37 40.51 -18.74 44.16
C ALA A 37 39.57 -17.72 44.86
N GLU A 38 38.26 -17.81 44.63
CA GLU A 38 37.33 -18.51 45.55
C GLU A 38 35.86 -18.54 45.03
N LYS A 39 35.27 -19.73 45.10
CA LYS A 39 33.84 -20.12 45.15
C LYS A 39 32.74 -19.06 44.92
N GLN A 40 31.86 -19.35 43.96
CA GLN A 40 30.42 -19.56 44.23
C GLN A 40 29.73 -20.22 43.01
N ASP A 41 29.18 -21.41 43.23
CA ASP A 41 28.34 -22.16 42.29
C ASP A 41 26.99 -21.46 42.09
N ALA A 42 26.63 -21.15 40.84
CA ALA A 42 25.26 -20.80 40.47
C ALA A 42 24.95 -21.32 39.05
N LEU A 43 24.37 -22.52 39.03
CA LEU A 43 23.33 -23.03 38.14
C LEU A 43 23.02 -22.22 36.86
N GLY A 44 23.37 -22.82 35.73
CA GLY A 44 22.73 -22.54 34.45
C GLY A 44 21.27 -23.01 34.45
N SER A 45 20.40 -22.24 33.82
CA SER A 45 19.12 -22.74 33.33
C SER A 45 18.80 -22.12 31.98
N SER A 46 18.76 -23.03 31.02
CA SER A 46 18.27 -22.95 29.65
C SER A 46 16.82 -22.44 29.63
N LEU A 47 16.52 -21.49 28.75
CA LEU A 47 15.14 -21.15 28.41
C LEU A 47 14.63 -22.09 27.31
N PRO A 48 13.44 -22.68 27.45
CA PRO A 48 12.98 -23.74 26.55
C PRO A 48 12.23 -23.18 25.34
N ASN A 49 12.51 -23.82 24.21
CA ASN A 49 11.65 -23.95 23.05
C ASN A 49 10.30 -24.54 23.48
N ARG A 50 9.18 -23.90 23.10
CA ARG A 50 7.83 -24.45 23.35
C ARG A 50 6.92 -24.20 22.16
N SER A 51 7.12 -25.05 21.16
CA SER A 51 6.03 -25.64 20.38
C SER A 51 5.10 -26.40 21.32
N ASP A 52 3.83 -25.98 21.40
CA ASP A 52 2.68 -26.85 21.73
C ASP A 52 1.39 -26.05 21.51
N ARG A 53 0.82 -26.19 20.31
CA ARG A 53 -0.57 -25.84 20.00
C ARG A 53 -1.46 -27.01 20.46
N PRO A 54 -2.43 -26.81 21.37
CA PRO A 54 -3.51 -27.77 21.53
C PRO A 54 -4.62 -27.48 20.53
N ASN A 55 -4.90 -28.48 19.72
CA ASN A 55 -6.09 -28.62 18.90
C ASN A 55 -7.35 -28.54 19.80
N SER A 56 -8.21 -27.54 19.57
CA SER A 56 -9.55 -27.52 20.16
C SER A 56 -10.59 -27.36 19.06
N ASN A 57 -11.16 -28.50 18.70
CA ASN A 57 -12.42 -28.63 18.00
C ASN A 57 -13.51 -28.00 18.88
N ARG A 58 -14.04 -26.83 18.49
CA ARG A 58 -15.19 -26.23 19.19
C ARG A 58 -16.16 -25.66 18.17
N SER A 59 -17.24 -26.41 17.94
CA SER A 59 -18.45 -25.91 17.29
C SER A 59 -18.98 -24.71 18.08
N GLY A 60 -18.83 -23.51 17.53
CA GLY A 60 -19.28 -22.26 18.13
C GLY A 60 -20.39 -21.64 17.28
N LYS A 61 -21.63 -21.94 17.68
CA LYS A 61 -22.88 -21.27 17.29
C LYS A 61 -22.67 -19.79 16.93
N ALA A 62 -23.09 -19.41 15.71
CA ALA A 62 -23.23 -18.02 15.30
C ALA A 62 -24.08 -17.27 16.34
N ARG A 63 -23.48 -16.27 17.00
CA ARG A 63 -24.23 -15.27 17.78
C ARG A 63 -24.74 -14.22 16.80
N SER A 64 -25.95 -14.43 16.29
CA SER A 64 -26.74 -13.35 15.70
C SER A 64 -27.05 -12.34 16.80
N ILE A 65 -26.47 -11.14 16.72
CA ILE A 65 -26.93 -10.01 17.53
C ILE A 65 -28.21 -9.49 16.87
N THR A 66 -29.33 -10.12 17.17
CA THR A 66 -30.66 -9.61 16.85
C THR A 66 -30.97 -8.52 17.88
N LYS A 67 -30.67 -7.26 17.55
CA LYS A 67 -31.09 -6.12 18.38
C LYS A 67 -32.54 -5.81 18.03
N ASN A 68 -33.46 -6.35 18.84
CA ASN A 68 -34.86 -5.94 18.91
C ASN A 68 -34.91 -4.44 19.21
N ARG A 69 -35.19 -3.60 18.21
CA ARG A 69 -35.50 -2.18 18.39
C ARG A 69 -37.02 -2.05 18.40
N GLN A 70 -37.62 -2.21 19.58
CA GLN A 70 -39.02 -1.90 19.80
C GLN A 70 -39.14 -0.40 20.06
N GLY A 71 -40.00 0.25 19.29
CA GLY A 71 -39.98 1.69 19.04
C GLY A 71 -40.29 2.57 20.25
N THR A 72 -39.54 3.66 20.32
CA THR A 72 -40.03 4.98 20.70
C THR A 72 -39.63 5.91 19.56
N GLY A 73 -40.62 6.65 19.04
CA GLY A 73 -40.51 7.41 17.80
C GLY A 73 -39.44 8.50 17.79
N ALA A 74 -39.14 8.93 16.56
CA ALA A 74 -38.29 10.04 16.15
C ALA A 74 -36.77 9.82 16.26
N GLU A 75 -36.19 9.14 15.26
CA GLU A 75 -34.82 9.43 14.81
C GLU A 75 -34.70 9.23 13.29
N GLU A 76 -35.24 10.19 12.53
CA GLU A 76 -34.59 10.61 11.27
C GLU A 76 -33.43 11.54 11.67
N GLY A 77 -32.35 10.96 12.17
CA GLY A 77 -31.09 11.68 12.43
C GLY A 77 -30.36 11.95 11.12
N LYS A 78 -30.87 12.88 10.31
CA LYS A 78 -30.04 13.57 9.31
C LYS A 78 -28.92 14.27 10.09
N PHE A 79 -27.66 13.93 9.83
CA PHE A 79 -26.52 14.70 10.34
C PHE A 79 -26.78 16.18 10.06
N ALA A 80 -26.85 17.01 11.10
CA ALA A 80 -27.04 18.44 10.94
C ALA A 80 -25.84 18.98 10.15
N LYS A 81 -26.08 19.50 8.94
CA LYS A 81 -25.02 20.15 8.14
C LYS A 81 -24.42 21.28 8.97
N LEU A 82 -23.11 21.23 9.23
CA LEU A 82 -22.38 22.30 9.93
C LEU A 82 -22.63 23.65 9.24
N SER A 83 -22.89 24.69 10.03
CA SER A 83 -22.92 26.07 9.56
C SER A 83 -21.54 26.53 9.11
N GLU A 84 -21.48 27.57 8.28
CA GLU A 84 -20.19 28.14 7.86
C GLU A 84 -19.32 28.60 9.04
N SER A 85 -19.95 29.17 10.08
CA SER A 85 -19.27 29.59 11.30
C SER A 85 -18.65 28.40 12.04
N GLU A 86 -19.35 27.27 12.13
CA GLU A 86 -18.83 26.06 12.77
C GLU A 86 -17.67 25.48 11.96
N ILE A 87 -17.78 25.46 10.62
CA ILE A 87 -16.68 24.99 9.74
C ILE A 87 -15.43 25.85 9.95
N ARG A 88 -15.57 27.18 9.97
CA ARG A 88 -14.43 28.08 10.21
C ARG A 88 -13.84 27.90 11.61
N GLN A 89 -14.68 27.66 12.62
CA GLN A 89 -14.21 27.39 13.98
C GLN A 89 -13.39 26.10 14.04
N ILE A 90 -13.84 25.02 13.39
CA ILE A 90 -13.07 23.77 13.27
C ILE A 90 -11.70 24.04 12.63
N GLY A 91 -11.63 24.89 11.59
CA GLY A 91 -10.36 25.26 10.96
C GLY A 91 -9.40 26.02 11.88
N ILE A 92 -9.93 26.92 12.72
CA ILE A 92 -9.15 27.64 13.75
C ILE A 92 -8.63 26.64 14.78
N ASP A 93 -9.51 25.78 15.29
CA ASP A 93 -9.19 24.80 16.32
C ASP A 93 -8.15 23.80 15.80
N LEU A 94 -8.27 23.35 14.55
CA LEU A 94 -7.34 22.42 13.90
C LEU A 94 -5.91 22.98 13.88
N LYS A 95 -5.75 24.27 13.57
CA LYS A 95 -4.45 24.98 13.60
C LYS A 95 -3.90 25.14 15.01
N ALA A 96 -4.79 25.24 16.01
CA ALA A 96 -4.43 25.42 17.40
C ALA A 96 -4.18 24.08 18.15
N THR A 97 -4.49 22.94 17.54
CA THR A 97 -4.35 21.60 18.16
C THR A 97 -2.96 21.35 18.71
N LYS A 98 -2.90 20.82 19.94
CA LYS A 98 -1.65 20.52 20.63
C LYS A 98 -1.34 19.03 20.65
N THR A 99 -2.35 18.19 20.43
CA THR A 99 -2.20 16.73 20.45
C THR A 99 -2.66 16.08 19.15
N PRO A 100 -2.09 14.91 18.77
CA PRO A 100 -2.56 14.15 17.62
C PRO A 100 -4.01 13.67 17.73
N LEU A 101 -4.50 13.39 18.95
CA LEU A 101 -5.86 12.91 19.16
C LEU A 101 -6.91 14.00 18.89
N GLU A 102 -6.69 15.22 19.39
CA GLU A 102 -7.56 16.37 19.10
C GLU A 102 -7.61 16.67 17.60
N ARG A 103 -6.45 16.64 16.92
CA ARG A 103 -6.38 16.80 15.47
C ARG A 103 -7.22 15.77 14.74
N ARG A 104 -7.09 14.49 15.10
CA ARG A 104 -7.86 13.41 14.50
C ARG A 104 -9.37 13.59 14.72
N GLU A 105 -9.77 14.02 15.92
CA GLU A 105 -11.18 14.25 16.24
C GLU A 105 -11.78 15.37 15.39
N LEU A 106 -11.14 16.54 15.34
CA LEU A 106 -11.59 17.66 14.52
C LEU A 106 -11.63 17.31 13.03
N PHE A 107 -10.61 16.61 12.55
CA PHE A 107 -10.56 16.17 11.16
C PHE A 107 -11.65 15.13 10.84
N SER A 108 -11.97 14.25 11.79
CA SER A 108 -13.10 13.31 11.64
C SER A 108 -14.43 14.04 11.51
N GLN A 109 -14.62 15.16 12.23
CA GLN A 109 -15.82 16.00 12.07
C GLN A 109 -15.89 16.65 10.69
N ILE A 110 -14.76 17.08 10.11
CA ILE A 110 -14.70 17.56 8.72
C ILE A 110 -15.19 16.47 7.77
N LEU A 111 -14.60 15.27 7.83
CA LEU A 111 -14.97 14.18 6.92
C LEU A 111 -16.43 13.74 7.09
N ALA A 112 -16.92 13.62 8.32
CA ALA A 112 -18.28 13.17 8.61
C ALA A 112 -19.36 14.14 8.12
N ASN A 113 -19.02 15.43 7.97
CA ASN A 113 -19.95 16.49 7.53
C ASN A 113 -19.61 17.03 6.14
N LEU A 114 -18.72 16.37 5.40
CA LEU A 114 -18.34 16.78 4.06
C LEU A 114 -19.51 16.57 3.09
N THR A 115 -19.88 17.63 2.39
CA THR A 115 -20.92 17.65 1.37
C THR A 115 -20.40 18.35 0.11
N PRO A 116 -20.97 18.11 -1.08
CA PRO A 116 -20.57 18.84 -2.27
C PRO A 116 -20.65 20.35 -2.09
N GLU A 117 -21.69 20.84 -1.39
CA GLU A 117 -21.94 22.27 -1.19
C GLU A 117 -20.92 22.95 -0.26
N ASN A 118 -20.41 22.26 0.76
CA ASN A 118 -19.49 22.85 1.74
C ASN A 118 -18.02 22.46 1.53
N ALA A 119 -17.72 21.56 0.59
CA ALA A 119 -16.38 21.00 0.45
C ALA A 119 -15.31 22.04 0.13
N LYS A 120 -15.60 23.07 -0.67
CA LYS A 120 -14.64 24.16 -0.94
C LYS A 120 -14.30 24.92 0.35
N LEU A 121 -15.31 25.24 1.15
CA LEU A 121 -15.12 25.90 2.44
C LEU A 121 -14.35 25.00 3.42
N MET A 122 -14.62 23.70 3.45
CA MET A 122 -13.86 22.76 4.28
C MET A 122 -12.40 22.63 3.81
N ARG A 123 -12.16 22.65 2.49
CA ARG A 123 -10.79 22.63 1.94
C ARG A 123 -9.99 23.82 2.41
N GLU A 124 -10.56 25.03 2.39
CA GLU A 124 -9.91 26.25 2.91
C GLU A 124 -9.41 26.06 4.35
N GLN A 125 -10.10 25.26 5.15
CA GLN A 125 -9.72 25.05 6.55
C GLN A 125 -8.49 24.14 6.69
N ILE A 126 -8.23 23.28 5.71
CA ILE A 126 -7.16 22.27 5.76
C ILE A 126 -5.97 22.57 4.85
N ILE A 127 -5.95 23.70 4.12
CA ILE A 127 -4.84 24.07 3.19
C ILE A 127 -3.46 24.15 3.85
N HIS A 128 -3.41 24.27 5.17
CA HIS A 128 -2.17 24.36 5.94
C HIS A 128 -1.58 22.98 6.29
N LEU A 129 -2.33 21.89 6.05
CA LEU A 129 -1.85 20.54 6.25
C LEU A 129 -0.83 20.18 5.15
N ASP A 130 0.14 19.33 5.51
CA ASP A 130 1.08 18.78 4.52
C ASP A 130 0.30 18.00 3.45
N SER A 131 0.59 18.25 2.17
CA SER A 131 -0.11 17.58 1.05
C SER A 131 0.17 16.08 0.97
N ASN A 132 1.22 15.59 1.66
CA ASN A 132 1.54 14.18 1.86
C ASN A 132 1.01 13.62 3.19
N SER A 133 0.23 14.38 3.97
CA SER A 133 -0.43 13.84 5.16
C SER A 133 -1.58 12.88 4.78
N SER A 134 -1.91 11.97 5.70
CA SER A 134 -3.10 11.11 5.58
C SER A 134 -4.36 11.95 5.48
N GLU A 135 -4.49 12.94 6.34
CA GLU A 135 -5.64 13.83 6.44
C GLU A 135 -5.89 14.55 5.11
N PHE A 136 -4.84 15.14 4.52
CA PHE A 136 -4.97 15.81 3.23
C PHE A 136 -5.44 14.84 2.14
N ARG A 137 -4.91 13.60 2.10
CA ARG A 137 -5.35 12.60 1.12
C ARG A 137 -6.79 12.15 1.36
N ASP A 138 -7.15 11.83 2.60
CA ASP A 138 -8.46 11.32 2.98
C ASP A 138 -9.55 12.35 2.67
N PHE A 139 -9.28 13.64 2.92
CA PHE A 139 -10.19 14.72 2.52
C PHE A 139 -10.45 14.72 1.01
N HIS A 140 -9.39 14.75 0.20
CA HIS A 140 -9.54 14.87 -1.25
C HIS A 140 -10.13 13.61 -1.86
N TYR A 141 -9.81 12.44 -1.33
CA TYR A 141 -10.47 11.18 -1.70
C TYR A 141 -11.97 11.27 -1.41
N GLN A 142 -12.36 11.66 -0.19
CA GLN A 142 -13.77 11.77 0.15
C GLN A 142 -14.49 12.84 -0.67
N TRP A 143 -13.82 13.97 -0.95
CA TRP A 143 -14.37 15.03 -1.78
C TRP A 143 -14.64 14.54 -3.22
N GLY A 144 -13.66 13.85 -3.82
CA GLY A 144 -13.84 13.22 -5.12
C GLY A 144 -14.98 12.20 -5.15
N ALA A 145 -15.13 11.42 -4.08
CA ALA A 145 -16.19 10.41 -3.97
C ALA A 145 -17.61 11.01 -3.90
N ILE A 146 -17.76 12.23 -3.39
CA ILE A 146 -19.09 12.87 -3.25
C ILE A 146 -19.41 13.90 -4.33
N ALA A 147 -18.40 14.54 -4.92
CA ALA A 147 -18.59 15.67 -5.84
C ALA A 147 -18.00 15.43 -7.25
N GLY A 148 -17.31 14.30 -7.47
CA GLY A 148 -16.86 13.86 -8.78
C GLY A 148 -16.01 14.88 -9.54
N GLU A 149 -16.43 15.20 -10.77
CA GLU A 149 -15.70 16.09 -11.69
C GLU A 149 -15.41 17.45 -11.07
N GLU A 150 -16.40 18.05 -10.40
CA GLU A 150 -16.23 19.36 -9.78
C GLU A 150 -15.05 19.34 -8.81
N ALA A 151 -14.93 18.31 -7.96
CA ALA A 151 -13.83 18.22 -7.02
C ALA A 151 -12.46 18.15 -7.73
N VAL A 152 -12.36 17.38 -8.82
CA VAL A 152 -11.11 17.22 -9.57
C VAL A 152 -10.71 18.54 -10.25
N VAL A 153 -11.67 19.25 -10.84
CA VAL A 153 -11.41 20.54 -11.53
C VAL A 153 -11.03 21.63 -10.52
N ASN A 154 -11.61 21.66 -9.32
CA ASN A 154 -11.22 22.63 -8.30
C ASN A 154 -9.77 22.40 -7.81
N GLY A 155 -9.27 21.16 -7.83
CA GLY A 155 -7.86 20.87 -7.53
C GLY A 155 -6.90 21.39 -8.61
N ALA A 156 -7.34 21.43 -9.87
CA ALA A 156 -6.52 21.83 -11.01
C ALA A 156 -6.06 23.30 -10.97
N GLU A 157 -6.77 24.16 -10.25
CA GLU A 157 -6.41 25.57 -10.06
C GLU A 157 -5.32 25.76 -8.99
N THR A 158 -4.85 24.68 -8.37
CA THR A 158 -3.95 24.75 -7.21
C THR A 158 -2.58 24.11 -7.47
N PRO A 159 -1.51 24.58 -6.82
CA PRO A 159 -0.18 23.99 -6.98
C PRO A 159 -0.07 22.56 -6.42
N GLU A 160 -1.02 22.12 -5.59
CA GLU A 160 -0.98 20.85 -4.89
C GLU A 160 -1.35 19.65 -5.77
N ARG A 161 -0.79 18.47 -5.45
CA ARG A 161 -1.05 17.20 -6.16
C ARG A 161 -2.35 16.51 -5.69
N ASP A 162 -3.41 17.28 -5.47
CA ASP A 162 -4.68 16.76 -4.94
C ASP A 162 -5.59 16.12 -6.00
N MET A 163 -5.41 16.49 -7.28
CA MET A 163 -6.20 15.95 -8.40
C MET A 163 -6.18 14.43 -8.48
N ALA A 164 -5.02 13.81 -8.29
CA ALA A 164 -4.87 12.35 -8.35
C ALA A 164 -5.70 11.65 -7.27
N THR A 165 -5.61 12.14 -6.03
CA THR A 165 -6.35 11.59 -4.90
C THR A 165 -7.85 11.83 -5.03
N THR A 166 -8.22 13.00 -5.55
CA THR A 166 -9.62 13.33 -5.84
C THR A 166 -10.19 12.44 -6.94
N LEU A 167 -9.43 12.20 -8.01
CA LEU A 167 -9.83 11.26 -9.06
C LEU A 167 -9.94 9.83 -8.51
N ALA A 168 -9.08 9.42 -7.58
CA ALA A 168 -9.19 8.11 -6.93
C ALA A 168 -10.52 7.97 -6.17
N GLY A 169 -10.90 8.99 -5.41
CA GLY A 169 -12.20 9.02 -4.73
C GLY A 169 -13.38 8.96 -5.70
N TRP A 170 -13.31 9.74 -6.77
CA TRP A 170 -14.34 9.75 -7.80
C TRP A 170 -14.45 8.39 -8.50
N ALA A 171 -13.34 7.81 -8.94
CA ALA A 171 -13.33 6.50 -9.60
C ALA A 171 -13.79 5.37 -8.67
N ALA A 172 -13.58 5.48 -7.36
CA ALA A 172 -14.10 4.52 -6.39
C ALA A 172 -15.63 4.56 -6.24
N SER A 173 -16.23 5.74 -6.39
CA SER A 173 -17.69 5.94 -6.23
C SER A 173 -18.47 5.84 -7.55
N ASN A 174 -17.88 6.31 -8.64
CA ASN A 174 -18.47 6.37 -9.97
C ASN A 174 -17.39 6.17 -11.06
N PRO A 175 -16.95 4.91 -11.25
CA PRO A 175 -15.83 4.60 -12.14
C PRO A 175 -16.08 4.99 -13.60
N ASP A 176 -17.30 4.85 -14.11
CA ASP A 176 -17.63 5.14 -15.51
C ASP A 176 -17.48 6.64 -15.83
N ALA A 177 -17.98 7.51 -14.94
CA ALA A 177 -17.84 8.95 -15.12
C ALA A 177 -16.38 9.41 -14.97
N ALA A 178 -15.66 8.87 -13.97
CA ALA A 178 -14.25 9.18 -13.76
C ALA A 178 -13.37 8.74 -14.95
N LEU A 179 -13.64 7.56 -15.53
CA LEU A 179 -12.95 7.07 -16.72
C LEU A 179 -13.29 7.90 -17.96
N THR A 180 -14.55 8.35 -18.11
CA THR A 180 -14.95 9.26 -19.19
C THR A 180 -14.15 10.55 -19.12
N TYR A 181 -14.05 11.14 -17.93
CA TYR A 181 -13.21 12.32 -17.71
C TYR A 181 -11.73 12.05 -18.00
N PHE A 182 -11.16 10.98 -17.45
CA PHE A 182 -9.74 10.62 -17.66
C PHE A 182 -9.41 10.47 -19.16
N ASN A 183 -10.28 9.80 -19.92
CA ASN A 183 -10.09 9.58 -21.35
C ASN A 183 -10.25 10.87 -22.18
N GLY A 184 -10.94 11.88 -21.64
CA GLY A 184 -11.07 13.21 -22.25
C GLY A 184 -9.88 14.14 -21.99
N LEU A 185 -8.95 13.75 -21.10
CA LEU A 185 -7.75 14.54 -20.82
C LEU A 185 -6.78 14.53 -22.02
N GLU A 186 -5.98 15.58 -22.15
CA GLU A 186 -4.86 15.59 -23.09
C GLU A 186 -3.88 14.43 -22.81
N PRO A 187 -3.20 13.88 -23.84
CA PRO A 187 -2.30 12.73 -23.68
C PRO A 187 -1.24 12.94 -22.59
N ASP A 188 -0.69 14.14 -22.43
CA ASP A 188 0.31 14.43 -21.40
C ASP A 188 -0.27 14.32 -19.98
N ALA A 189 -1.52 14.72 -19.78
CA ALA A 189 -2.21 14.60 -18.49
C ALA A 189 -2.59 13.14 -18.19
N GLN A 190 -2.99 12.36 -19.21
CA GLN A 190 -3.24 10.92 -19.07
C GLN A 190 -1.96 10.15 -18.74
N ASN A 191 -0.86 10.48 -19.43
CA ASN A 191 0.44 9.81 -19.30
C ASN A 191 1.23 10.29 -18.07
N GLY A 192 0.91 11.47 -17.53
CA GLY A 192 1.45 11.97 -16.29
C GLY A 192 1.21 11.01 -15.12
N SER A 193 2.12 10.99 -14.15
CA SER A 193 2.00 10.04 -13.03
C SER A 193 0.74 10.27 -12.20
N GLY A 194 0.37 11.50 -11.87
CA GLY A 194 -0.77 11.75 -10.97
C GLY A 194 -2.07 11.06 -11.38
N MET A 195 -2.60 11.36 -12.57
CA MET A 195 -3.97 11.01 -12.93
C MET A 195 -4.18 9.51 -13.11
N LYS A 196 -3.29 8.81 -13.85
CA LYS A 196 -3.46 7.36 -14.06
C LYS A 196 -3.28 6.55 -12.79
N TRP A 197 -2.37 6.97 -11.90
CA TRP A 197 -2.21 6.32 -10.60
C TRP A 197 -3.46 6.56 -9.73
N GLY A 198 -3.98 7.79 -9.69
CA GLY A 198 -5.25 8.12 -9.04
C GLY A 198 -6.41 7.28 -9.55
N ALA A 199 -6.60 7.21 -10.88
CA ALA A 199 -7.61 6.38 -11.51
C ALA A 199 -7.50 4.92 -11.07
N VAL A 200 -6.31 4.31 -11.17
CA VAL A 200 -6.11 2.90 -10.77
C VAL A 200 -6.42 2.68 -9.29
N TYR A 201 -6.00 3.55 -8.38
CA TYR A 201 -6.34 3.42 -6.96
C TYR A 201 -7.85 3.43 -6.71
N GLY A 202 -8.58 4.33 -7.39
CA GLY A 202 -10.03 4.40 -7.28
C GLY A 202 -10.73 3.18 -7.88
N LEU A 203 -10.32 2.78 -9.08
CA LEU A 203 -10.88 1.61 -9.76
C LEU A 203 -10.64 0.33 -8.98
N ILE A 204 -9.47 0.16 -8.37
CA ILE A 204 -9.19 -0.97 -7.47
C ILE A 204 -10.20 -1.03 -6.32
N ALA A 205 -10.56 0.12 -5.75
CA ALA A 205 -11.53 0.20 -4.65
C ALA A 205 -12.97 -0.08 -5.13
N ALA A 206 -13.31 0.28 -6.37
CA ALA A 206 -14.61 -0.01 -6.98
C ALA A 206 -14.76 -1.48 -7.41
N ASP A 207 -13.86 -1.94 -8.28
CA ASP A 207 -13.78 -3.30 -8.81
C ASP A 207 -12.39 -3.52 -9.44
N PRO A 208 -11.55 -4.42 -8.90
CA PRO A 208 -10.24 -4.74 -9.46
C PRO A 208 -10.25 -5.10 -10.96
N ASN A 209 -11.34 -5.65 -11.50
CA ASN A 209 -11.43 -5.96 -12.94
C ASN A 209 -11.53 -4.70 -13.81
N LEU A 210 -12.13 -3.62 -13.31
CA LEU A 210 -12.10 -2.33 -13.98
C LEU A 210 -10.66 -1.78 -14.03
N ALA A 211 -9.92 -1.95 -12.93
CA ALA A 211 -8.51 -1.58 -12.89
C ALA A 211 -7.67 -2.42 -13.86
N VAL A 212 -7.90 -3.75 -13.95
CA VAL A 212 -7.26 -4.61 -14.97
C VAL A 212 -7.47 -4.07 -16.37
N ARG A 213 -8.74 -3.83 -16.75
CA ARG A 213 -9.09 -3.28 -18.07
C ARG A 213 -8.38 -1.97 -18.34
N PHE A 214 -8.45 -1.03 -17.39
CA PHE A 214 -7.74 0.23 -17.49
C PHE A 214 -6.25 0.03 -17.75
N THR A 215 -5.56 -0.83 -16.98
CA THR A 215 -4.12 -1.07 -17.17
C THR A 215 -3.78 -1.70 -18.53
N MET A 216 -4.66 -2.54 -19.07
CA MET A 216 -4.52 -3.09 -20.42
C MET A 216 -4.70 -2.02 -21.49
N ASP A 217 -5.69 -1.14 -21.34
CA ASP A 217 -5.92 -0.01 -22.26
C ASP A 217 -4.70 0.93 -22.24
N ARG A 218 -4.13 1.19 -21.05
CA ARG A 218 -2.87 1.95 -20.90
C ARG A 218 -1.71 1.26 -21.62
N GLN A 219 -1.58 -0.05 -21.52
CA GLN A 219 -0.54 -0.81 -22.22
C GLN A 219 -0.68 -0.68 -23.74
N GLN A 220 -1.89 -0.82 -24.27
CA GLN A 220 -2.19 -0.70 -25.70
C GLN A 220 -1.91 0.72 -26.21
N ALA A 221 -2.09 1.73 -25.38
CA ALA A 221 -1.71 3.11 -25.66
C ALA A 221 -0.19 3.39 -25.57
N GLY A 222 0.64 2.37 -25.28
CA GLY A 222 2.09 2.49 -25.17
C GLY A 222 2.60 3.07 -23.85
N ASP A 223 1.77 3.06 -22.79
CA ASP A 223 2.17 3.54 -21.47
C ASP A 223 3.19 2.59 -20.83
N LYS A 224 4.43 3.08 -20.66
CA LYS A 224 5.53 2.33 -20.05
C LYS A 224 5.32 2.01 -18.57
N GLU A 225 4.32 2.62 -17.93
CA GLU A 225 3.98 2.35 -16.53
C GLU A 225 2.83 1.34 -16.38
N ALA A 226 2.22 0.87 -17.47
CA ALA A 226 1.11 -0.09 -17.41
C ALA A 226 1.43 -1.34 -16.57
N SER A 227 2.63 -1.90 -16.69
CA SER A 227 3.04 -3.07 -15.92
C SER A 227 3.19 -2.76 -14.42
N ARG A 228 3.55 -1.51 -14.06
CA ARG A 228 3.57 -1.07 -12.65
C ARG A 228 2.17 -0.85 -12.10
N LEU A 229 1.24 -0.36 -12.92
CA LEU A 229 -0.16 -0.25 -12.53
C LEU A 229 -0.76 -1.65 -12.32
N MET A 230 -0.48 -2.61 -13.21
CA MET A 230 -0.91 -4.00 -13.04
C MET A 230 -0.32 -4.66 -11.79
N ASP A 231 0.94 -4.36 -11.45
CA ASP A 231 1.58 -4.79 -10.19
C ASP A 231 0.78 -4.32 -8.96
N LEU A 232 0.31 -3.07 -8.98
CA LEU A 232 -0.53 -2.51 -7.91
C LEU A 232 -1.89 -3.22 -7.82
N VAL A 233 -2.57 -3.45 -8.96
CA VAL A 233 -3.83 -4.21 -9.00
C VAL A 233 -3.62 -5.61 -8.42
N THR A 234 -2.56 -6.29 -8.85
CA THR A 234 -2.22 -7.65 -8.39
C THR A 234 -1.99 -7.69 -6.88
N ARG A 235 -1.24 -6.74 -6.32
CA ARG A 235 -1.02 -6.65 -4.86
C ARG A 235 -2.33 -6.50 -4.09
N GLN A 236 -3.29 -5.73 -4.62
CA GLN A 236 -4.57 -5.59 -3.94
C GLN A 236 -5.39 -6.88 -4.03
N VAL A 237 -5.39 -7.57 -5.18
CA VAL A 237 -6.07 -8.88 -5.32
C VAL A 237 -5.51 -9.87 -4.31
N ILE A 238 -4.18 -9.97 -4.20
CA ILE A 238 -3.50 -10.81 -3.20
C ILE A 238 -3.93 -10.42 -1.79
N LYS A 239 -3.93 -9.13 -1.45
CA LYS A 239 -4.27 -8.64 -0.11
C LYS A 239 -5.73 -8.91 0.29
N SER A 240 -6.64 -8.97 -0.69
CA SER A 240 -8.09 -9.11 -0.44
C SER A 240 -8.61 -10.54 -0.52
N GLY A 241 -7.86 -11.45 -1.16
CA GLY A 241 -8.20 -12.86 -1.29
C GLY A 241 -7.19 -13.79 -0.61
N ASN A 242 -7.37 -15.10 -0.81
CA ASN A 242 -6.34 -16.09 -0.46
C ASN A 242 -5.42 -16.39 -1.67
N PRO A 243 -4.26 -17.03 -1.46
CA PRO A 243 -3.30 -17.30 -2.54
C PRO A 243 -3.89 -18.08 -3.74
N VAL A 244 -4.82 -19.02 -3.49
CA VAL A 244 -5.48 -19.80 -4.54
C VAL A 244 -6.42 -18.94 -5.39
N GLU A 245 -7.18 -18.04 -4.76
CA GLU A 245 -8.04 -17.08 -5.48
C GLU A 245 -7.22 -16.14 -6.36
N ALA A 246 -6.11 -15.61 -5.84
CA ALA A 246 -5.20 -14.77 -6.60
C ALA A 246 -4.54 -15.53 -7.77
N ALA A 247 -4.16 -16.78 -7.56
CA ALA A 247 -3.60 -17.68 -8.57
C ALA A 247 -4.59 -17.95 -9.72
N ASN A 248 -5.84 -18.25 -9.38
CA ASN A 248 -6.91 -18.44 -10.37
C ASN A 248 -7.18 -17.15 -11.14
N TRP A 249 -7.26 -16.01 -10.46
CA TRP A 249 -7.44 -14.71 -11.09
C TRP A 249 -6.30 -14.39 -12.08
N ALA A 250 -5.04 -14.55 -11.67
CA ALA A 250 -3.89 -14.27 -12.53
C ALA A 250 -3.86 -15.19 -13.76
N THR A 251 -4.22 -16.47 -13.58
CA THR A 251 -4.30 -17.46 -14.66
C THR A 251 -5.43 -17.14 -15.65
N ALA A 252 -6.50 -16.50 -15.20
CA ALA A 252 -7.64 -16.12 -16.03
C ALA A 252 -7.43 -14.84 -16.86
N LEU A 253 -6.37 -14.06 -16.58
CA LEU A 253 -6.05 -12.87 -17.36
C LEU A 253 -5.74 -13.23 -18.83
N PRO A 254 -6.06 -12.35 -19.79
CA PRO A 254 -5.63 -12.50 -21.18
C PRO A 254 -4.11 -12.70 -21.29
N SER A 255 -3.71 -13.66 -22.13
CA SER A 255 -2.29 -13.98 -22.32
C SER A 255 -1.48 -12.79 -22.83
N GLY A 256 -0.33 -12.57 -22.20
CA GLY A 256 0.57 -11.47 -22.52
C GLY A 256 1.35 -10.97 -21.30
N GLU A 257 2.01 -9.83 -21.46
CA GLU A 257 2.88 -9.25 -20.43
C GLU A 257 2.16 -8.94 -19.10
N MET A 258 0.90 -8.54 -19.16
CA MET A 258 0.11 -8.23 -17.96
C MET A 258 -0.21 -9.49 -17.16
N GLN A 259 -0.59 -10.59 -17.83
CA GLN A 259 -0.73 -11.89 -17.19
C GLN A 259 0.60 -12.36 -16.61
N ASP A 260 1.70 -12.26 -17.38
CA ASP A 260 3.04 -12.64 -16.89
C ASP A 260 3.45 -11.84 -15.64
N THR A 261 3.06 -10.56 -15.58
CA THR A 261 3.32 -9.67 -14.44
C THR A 261 2.53 -10.09 -13.21
N ALA A 262 1.23 -10.37 -13.38
CA ALA A 262 0.35 -10.85 -12.32
C ALA A 262 0.80 -12.21 -11.79
N ILE A 263 1.03 -13.18 -12.68
CA ILE A 263 1.51 -14.52 -12.33
C ILE A 263 2.80 -14.45 -11.52
N ARG A 264 3.79 -13.65 -11.97
CA ARG A 264 5.06 -13.50 -11.24
C ARG A 264 4.84 -13.01 -9.81
N ARG A 265 4.01 -11.98 -9.62
CA ARG A 265 3.76 -11.43 -8.27
C ARG A 265 2.91 -12.38 -7.42
N VAL A 266 1.94 -13.08 -7.99
CA VAL A 266 1.19 -14.10 -7.23
C VAL A 266 2.11 -15.26 -6.83
N ALA A 267 3.01 -15.70 -7.70
CA ALA A 267 3.97 -16.76 -7.36
C ALA A 267 4.92 -16.36 -6.22
N GLU A 268 5.38 -15.11 -6.23
CA GLU A 268 6.21 -14.52 -5.18
C GLU A 268 5.51 -14.63 -3.81
N GLU A 269 4.28 -14.10 -3.69
CA GLU A 269 3.54 -14.16 -2.41
C GLU A 269 3.07 -15.57 -2.05
N TYR A 270 2.56 -16.32 -3.02
CA TYR A 270 2.05 -17.67 -2.76
C TYR A 270 3.18 -18.58 -2.27
N ALA A 271 4.39 -18.43 -2.80
CA ALA A 271 5.51 -19.23 -2.34
C ALA A 271 5.98 -18.86 -0.94
N GLU A 272 5.82 -17.61 -0.50
CA GLU A 272 6.12 -17.21 0.88
C GLU A 272 5.19 -17.88 1.90
N ASP A 273 3.97 -18.26 1.49
CA ASP A 273 2.99 -18.97 2.32
C ASP A 273 3.10 -20.50 2.19
N ASP A 274 3.16 -21.01 0.96
CA ASP A 274 3.31 -22.44 0.65
C ASP A 274 4.07 -22.62 -0.69
N PRO A 275 5.40 -22.85 -0.63
CA PRO A 275 6.21 -22.93 -1.84
C PRO A 275 5.95 -24.20 -2.64
N VAL A 276 5.44 -25.28 -2.02
CA VAL A 276 5.09 -26.52 -2.73
C VAL A 276 3.81 -26.33 -3.52
N ALA A 277 2.76 -25.78 -2.90
CA ALA A 277 1.51 -25.49 -3.58
C ALA A 277 1.69 -24.44 -4.68
N ALA A 278 2.52 -23.42 -4.45
CA ALA A 278 2.87 -22.43 -5.47
C ALA A 278 3.58 -23.07 -6.67
N LEU A 279 4.51 -24.00 -6.43
CA LEU A 279 5.20 -24.74 -7.51
C LEU A 279 4.23 -25.65 -8.28
N ASP A 280 3.31 -26.33 -7.59
CA ASP A 280 2.30 -27.17 -8.22
C ASP A 280 1.34 -26.32 -9.07
N TRP A 281 0.90 -25.15 -8.59
CA TRP A 281 0.15 -24.20 -9.41
C TRP A 281 0.97 -23.73 -10.62
N ALA A 282 2.24 -23.35 -10.42
CA ALA A 282 3.12 -22.90 -11.49
C ALA A 282 3.28 -23.96 -12.60
N ASN A 283 3.27 -25.25 -12.25
CA ASN A 283 3.31 -26.35 -13.22
C ASN A 283 2.07 -26.42 -14.12
N THR A 284 0.90 -25.99 -13.63
CA THR A 284 -0.35 -25.95 -14.40
C THR A 284 -0.42 -24.81 -15.42
N LEU A 285 0.44 -23.80 -15.29
CA LEU A 285 0.41 -22.62 -16.14
C LEU A 285 0.74 -22.95 -17.61
N PRO A 286 0.20 -22.17 -18.57
CA PRO A 286 0.60 -22.22 -19.97
C PRO A 286 2.10 -21.99 -20.15
N GLN A 287 2.68 -22.57 -21.21
CA GLN A 287 4.08 -22.34 -21.53
C GLN A 287 4.34 -20.85 -21.82
N GLY A 288 5.40 -20.28 -21.22
CA GLY A 288 5.70 -18.86 -21.38
C GLY A 288 6.54 -18.28 -20.24
N ASN A 289 6.73 -16.96 -20.27
CA ASN A 289 7.54 -16.26 -19.29
C ASN A 289 6.93 -16.31 -17.88
N GLY A 290 5.59 -16.17 -17.77
CA GLY A 290 4.87 -16.28 -16.50
C GLY A 290 5.16 -17.60 -15.78
N LYS A 291 4.99 -18.74 -16.48
CA LYS A 291 5.31 -20.08 -15.95
C LYS A 291 6.76 -20.19 -15.51
N ASN A 292 7.70 -19.86 -16.39
CA ASN A 292 9.14 -19.99 -16.09
C ASN A 292 9.54 -19.16 -14.85
N ARG A 293 8.95 -17.97 -14.69
CA ARG A 293 9.18 -17.13 -13.52
C ARG A 293 8.52 -17.71 -12.29
N ALA A 294 7.24 -18.09 -12.34
CA ALA A 294 6.53 -18.68 -11.22
C ALA A 294 7.25 -19.93 -10.68
N MET A 295 7.63 -20.85 -11.57
CA MET A 295 8.41 -22.03 -11.23
C MET A 295 9.72 -21.67 -10.51
N ARG A 296 10.46 -20.68 -11.02
CA ARG A 296 11.71 -20.25 -10.43
C ARG A 296 11.51 -19.61 -9.05
N GLU A 297 10.55 -18.69 -8.90
CA GLU A 297 10.30 -18.02 -7.62
C GLU A 297 9.84 -19.05 -6.57
N SER A 298 8.88 -19.92 -6.92
CA SER A 298 8.38 -20.95 -6.00
C SER A 298 9.46 -21.95 -5.61
N PHE A 299 10.28 -22.41 -6.55
CA PHE A 299 11.38 -23.32 -6.24
C PHE A 299 12.50 -22.63 -5.42
N SER A 300 12.80 -21.36 -5.71
CA SER A 300 13.78 -20.59 -4.95
C SER A 300 13.35 -20.43 -3.49
N GLU A 301 12.07 -20.15 -3.26
CA GLU A 301 11.51 -20.02 -1.93
C GLU A 301 11.46 -21.37 -1.20
N TRP A 302 11.07 -22.45 -1.89
CA TRP A 302 11.14 -23.80 -1.32
C TRP A 302 12.58 -24.17 -0.92
N ALA A 303 13.56 -23.89 -1.79
CA ALA A 303 14.96 -24.18 -1.49
C ALA A 303 15.49 -23.34 -0.31
N ARG A 304 14.94 -22.13 -0.10
CA ARG A 304 15.26 -21.28 1.05
C ARG A 304 14.67 -21.83 2.35
N GLU A 305 13.45 -22.36 2.31
CA GLU A 305 12.77 -22.91 3.48
C GLU A 305 13.24 -24.34 3.83
N ASN A 306 13.32 -25.21 2.82
CA ASN A 306 13.70 -26.61 2.96
C ASN A 306 14.53 -27.10 1.73
N PRO A 307 15.85 -26.85 1.74
CA PRO A 307 16.72 -27.17 0.60
C PRO A 307 16.79 -28.67 0.28
N GLN A 308 16.68 -29.55 1.29
CA GLN A 308 16.72 -31.00 1.07
C GLN A 308 15.48 -31.47 0.32
N ALA A 309 14.29 -31.08 0.77
CA ALA A 309 13.04 -31.46 0.10
C ALA A 309 12.94 -30.89 -1.32
N ALA A 310 13.42 -29.66 -1.54
CA ALA A 310 13.50 -29.06 -2.86
C ALA A 310 14.46 -29.82 -3.79
N ALA A 311 15.63 -30.25 -3.28
CA ALA A 311 16.58 -31.06 -4.05
C ALA A 311 16.00 -32.44 -4.42
N ASP A 312 15.31 -33.09 -3.49
CA ASP A 312 14.68 -34.40 -3.73
C ASP A 312 13.62 -34.30 -4.84
N ARG A 313 12.87 -33.19 -4.92
CA ARG A 313 11.90 -32.93 -6.01
C ARG A 313 12.54 -32.83 -7.39
N LEU A 314 13.77 -32.35 -7.51
CA LEU A 314 14.48 -32.30 -8.80
C LEU A 314 14.96 -33.69 -9.26
N GLY A 315 15.11 -34.62 -8.32
CA GLY A 315 15.57 -35.99 -8.58
C GLY A 315 14.44 -36.99 -8.88
N SER A 316 13.18 -36.63 -8.61
CA SER A 316 11.97 -37.44 -8.86
C SER A 316 11.36 -37.20 -10.23
#